data_AF-A0A453EQD8-F1
#
_entry.id   AF-A0A453EQD8-F1
#
_cell.length_a   1.000
_cell.length_b   1.000
_cell.length_c   1.000
_cell.angle_alpha   90.00
_cell.angle_beta   90.00
_cell.angle_gamma   90.00
#
_symmetry.space_group_name_H-M   'P 1'
#
loop_
_entity.id
_entity.type
_entity.pdbx_description
1 polymer ?
#
loop_
_entity_poly.entity_id
_entity_poly.type
_entity_poly.pdbx_seq_one_letter_code
_entity_poly.pdbx_strand_id
1 'polypeptide(L)'
;MNVSLQMKEDQETDKAFGWVLEMYAYAVASALHGVQHILRKDFMIQPPFDKKLDNTFIIHFTYGCDYTLKGVLTYGKIGEWRFDKRSYQDRPPPRNLTLPPPGVPESVVTLVKRVNEATANLPRWDDGL
;
A
#
# COMPACT_ATOMS: atom_id res chain seq x y z
N MET A 1 23.35 13.22 14.23
CA MET A 1 23.52 13.48 12.79
C MET A 1 22.19 13.16 12.11
N ASN A 2 21.62 14.05 11.29
CA ASN A 2 20.33 13.78 10.64
C ASN A 2 20.58 13.07 9.29
N VAL A 3 20.59 11.74 9.32
CA VAL A 3 20.90 10.89 8.17
C VAL A 3 19.94 11.14 7.01
N SER A 4 18.65 11.39 7.29
CA SER A 4 17.65 11.67 6.26
C SER A 4 17.95 12.94 5.47
N LEU A 5 18.33 14.02 6.15
CA LEU A 5 18.71 15.26 5.47
C LEU A 5 19.98 15.09 4.66
N GLN A 6 20.98 14.40 5.20
CA GLN A 6 22.24 14.16 4.49
C GLN A 6 22.06 13.33 3.22
N MET A 7 21.25 12.27 3.29
CA MET A 7 20.87 11.50 2.11
C MET A 7 20.02 12.33 1.14
N LYS A 8 19.17 13.25 1.63
CA LYS A 8 18.39 14.09 0.73
C LYS A 8 19.24 15.13 0.00
N GLU A 9 20.28 15.64 0.65
CA GLU A 9 21.21 16.63 0.08
C GLU A 9 22.24 15.98 -0.87
N ASP A 10 22.48 14.69 -0.72
CA ASP A 10 23.35 13.91 -1.60
C ASP A 10 22.62 13.48 -2.88
N GLN A 11 23.16 13.89 -4.04
CA GLN A 11 22.49 13.69 -5.34
C GLN A 11 22.38 12.22 -5.74
N GLU A 12 23.36 11.38 -5.38
CA GLU A 12 23.33 9.96 -5.74
C GLU A 12 22.24 9.24 -4.96
N THR A 13 22.16 9.47 -3.65
CA THR A 13 21.17 8.84 -2.79
C THR A 13 19.76 9.37 -3.04
N ASP A 14 19.56 10.67 -3.26
CA ASP A 14 18.23 11.21 -3.64
C ASP A 14 17.75 10.62 -4.97
N LYS A 15 18.63 10.51 -5.97
CA LYS A 15 18.30 9.89 -7.25
C LYS A 15 17.99 8.40 -7.12
N ALA A 16 18.73 7.68 -6.29
CA ALA A 16 18.57 6.23 -6.13
C ALA A 16 17.31 5.86 -5.35
N PHE A 17 17.03 6.55 -4.24
CA PHE A 17 15.94 6.18 -3.33
C PHE A 17 14.68 7.03 -3.51
N GLY A 18 14.79 8.25 -4.02
CA GLY A 18 13.67 9.12 -4.34
C GLY A 18 12.63 9.23 -3.22
N TRP A 19 11.37 8.97 -3.54
CA TRP A 19 10.25 9.16 -2.60
C TRP A 19 10.25 8.21 -1.39
N VAL A 20 11.05 7.14 -1.40
CA VAL A 20 11.21 6.22 -0.26
C VAL A 20 12.50 6.48 0.54
N LEU A 21 13.25 7.53 0.22
CA LEU A 21 14.54 7.85 0.83
C LEU A 21 14.50 7.87 2.36
N GLU A 22 13.46 8.46 2.94
CA GLU A 22 13.33 8.55 4.39
C GLU A 22 13.27 7.17 5.07
N MET A 23 12.67 6.17 4.42
CA MET A 23 12.63 4.80 4.94
C MET A 23 14.01 4.13 4.93
N TYR A 24 14.80 4.38 3.86
CA TYR A 24 16.18 3.91 3.79
C TYR A 24 17.09 4.66 4.77
N ALA A 25 16.89 5.96 4.93
CA ALA A 25 17.61 6.77 5.90
C ALA A 25 17.36 6.30 7.34
N TYR A 26 16.13 5.89 7.68
CA TYR A 26 15.84 5.25 8.96
C TYR A 26 16.63 3.96 9.15
N ALA A 27 16.69 3.09 8.13
CA ALA A 27 17.45 1.84 8.20
C ALA A 27 18.96 2.09 8.40
N VAL A 28 19.53 3.05 7.65
CA VAL A 28 20.93 3.46 7.78
C VAL A 28 21.20 4.06 9.16
N ALA A 29 20.38 5.01 9.61
CA ALA A 29 20.52 5.61 10.93
C ALA A 29 20.44 4.57 12.05
N SER A 30 19.49 3.64 11.95
CA SER A 30 19.36 2.55 12.90
C SER A 30 20.62 1.69 12.99
N ALA A 31 21.20 1.34 11.84
CA ALA A 31 22.45 0.58 11.79
C ALA A 31 23.63 1.37 12.40
N LEU A 32 23.76 2.66 12.09
CA LEU A 32 24.80 3.54 12.64
C LEU A 32 24.69 3.70 14.16
N HIS A 33 23.49 3.57 14.72
CA HIS A 33 23.22 3.71 16.16
C HIS A 33 23.05 2.37 16.90
N GLY A 34 23.29 1.23 16.23
CA GLY A 34 23.19 -0.09 16.86
C GLY A 34 21.77 -0.48 17.29
N VAL A 35 20.75 0.12 16.67
CA VAL A 35 19.35 -0.27 16.90
C VAL A 35 19.10 -1.64 16.27
N GLN A 36 18.54 -2.55 17.06
CA GLN A 36 18.22 -3.91 16.61
C GLN A 36 16.73 -4.06 16.29
N HIS A 37 16.43 -4.84 15.26
CA HIS A 37 15.06 -5.13 14.83
C HIS A 37 14.81 -6.63 14.78
N ILE A 38 13.55 -7.03 15.04
CA ILE A 38 13.08 -8.40 14.83
C ILE A 38 12.21 -8.41 13.57
N LEU A 39 12.62 -9.20 12.57
CA LEU A 39 11.82 -9.36 11.35
C LEU A 39 10.68 -10.36 11.60
N ARG A 40 9.44 -9.89 11.48
CA ARG A 40 8.23 -10.71 11.52
C ARG A 40 7.63 -10.82 10.12
N LYS A 41 8.04 -11.87 9.39
CA LYS A 41 7.61 -12.11 8.00
C LYS A 41 6.11 -12.44 7.88
N ASP A 42 5.53 -12.91 8.97
CA ASP A 42 4.12 -13.25 9.13
C ASP A 42 3.25 -12.04 9.52
N PHE A 43 3.82 -10.84 9.66
CA PHE A 43 3.08 -9.72 10.22
C PHE A 43 2.09 -9.10 9.22
N MET A 44 2.52 -8.87 7.98
CA MET A 44 1.72 -8.16 6.98
C MET A 44 2.00 -8.62 5.54
N ILE A 45 1.03 -8.41 4.67
CA ILE A 45 1.17 -8.50 3.20
C ILE A 45 0.97 -7.14 2.53
N GLN A 46 1.46 -7.00 1.30
CA GLN A 46 1.37 -5.80 0.48
C GLN A 46 0.81 -6.08 -0.92
N PRO A 47 -0.53 -6.06 -1.09
CA PRO A 47 -1.14 -6.11 -2.40
C PRO A 47 -0.78 -4.87 -3.24
N PRO A 48 -0.69 -4.98 -4.57
CA PRO A 48 -1.01 -6.16 -5.38
C PRO A 48 0.12 -7.19 -5.51
N PHE A 49 1.28 -6.96 -4.88
CA PHE A 49 2.48 -7.76 -5.09
C PHE A 49 2.45 -9.08 -4.31
N ASP A 50 2.04 -9.03 -3.04
CA ASP A 50 1.76 -10.24 -2.27
C ASP A 50 0.38 -10.76 -2.65
N LYS A 51 0.32 -11.98 -3.23
CA LYS A 51 -0.88 -12.50 -3.90
C LYS A 51 -1.86 -13.24 -2.98
N LYS A 52 -1.36 -13.76 -1.87
CA LYS A 52 -2.09 -14.62 -0.93
C LYS A 52 -2.16 -13.96 0.44
N LEU A 53 -3.16 -14.34 1.23
CA LEU A 53 -3.26 -13.88 2.61
C LEU A 53 -2.27 -14.59 3.55
N ASP A 54 -2.09 -15.91 3.35
CA ASP A 54 -1.36 -16.79 4.25
C ASP A 54 -1.74 -16.55 5.73
N ASN A 55 -0.85 -16.84 6.69
CA ASN A 55 -1.08 -16.57 8.12
C ASN A 55 -0.60 -15.15 8.49
N THR A 56 -1.13 -14.12 7.83
CA THR A 56 -0.76 -12.73 8.12
C THR A 56 -1.84 -11.97 8.89
N PHE A 57 -1.42 -10.96 9.66
CA PHE A 57 -2.30 -10.19 10.53
C PHE A 57 -2.84 -8.92 9.86
N ILE A 58 -2.07 -8.32 8.94
CA ILE A 58 -2.38 -7.00 8.37
C ILE A 58 -2.24 -7.03 6.84
N ILE A 59 -3.18 -6.37 6.15
CA ILE A 59 -3.05 -6.01 4.74
C ILE A 59 -2.55 -4.55 4.70
N HIS A 60 -1.28 -4.36 4.35
CA HIS A 60 -0.66 -3.04 4.22
C HIS A 60 -0.74 -2.55 2.77
N PHE A 61 -1.67 -1.63 2.50
CA PHE A 61 -1.97 -1.14 1.16
C PHE A 61 -1.14 0.11 0.79
N THR A 62 -0.18 -0.07 -0.12
CA THR A 62 0.73 1.00 -0.57
C THR A 62 0.42 1.48 -2.00
N TYR A 63 0.19 0.54 -2.92
CA TYR A 63 0.14 0.81 -4.37
C TYR A 63 -1.27 0.70 -4.91
N GLY A 64 -1.59 1.47 -5.96
CA GLY A 64 -2.86 1.31 -6.67
C GLY A 64 -2.99 -0.10 -7.24
N CYS A 65 -4.20 -0.66 -7.11
CA CYS A 65 -4.57 -1.95 -7.67
C CYS A 65 -5.29 -1.72 -9.01
N ASP A 66 -4.51 -1.62 -10.08
CA ASP A 66 -5.00 -1.40 -11.44
C ASP A 66 -4.94 -2.69 -12.26
N TYR A 67 -6.07 -3.14 -12.80
CA TYR A 67 -6.17 -4.40 -13.51
C TYR A 67 -6.99 -4.26 -14.79
N THR A 68 -6.68 -5.10 -15.79
CA THR A 68 -7.60 -5.35 -16.90
C THR A 68 -8.80 -6.18 -16.42
N LEU A 69 -9.89 -6.21 -17.18
CA LEU A 69 -11.05 -7.09 -16.91
C LEU A 69 -10.71 -8.59 -17.01
N LYS A 70 -9.54 -8.92 -17.54
CA LYS A 70 -8.99 -10.30 -17.56
C LYS A 70 -8.11 -10.61 -16.34
N GLY A 71 -8.03 -9.71 -15.35
CA GLY A 71 -7.27 -9.91 -14.12
C GLY A 71 -5.76 -9.68 -14.27
N VAL A 72 -5.31 -8.96 -15.30
CA VAL A 72 -3.87 -8.66 -15.51
C VAL A 72 -3.52 -7.31 -14.88
N LEU A 73 -2.51 -7.29 -14.00
CA LEU A 73 -2.03 -6.06 -13.33
C LEU A 73 -1.45 -5.08 -14.35
N THR A 74 -1.90 -3.82 -14.32
CA THR A 74 -1.42 -2.72 -15.19
C THR A 74 -0.61 -1.70 -14.39
N TYR A 75 0.46 -2.15 -13.73
CA TYR A 75 1.25 -1.28 -12.84
C TYR A 75 1.71 0.01 -13.53
N GLY A 76 1.51 1.15 -12.86
CA GLY A 76 1.85 2.48 -13.38
C GLY A 76 0.87 3.04 -14.42
N LYS A 77 -0.24 2.35 -14.71
CA LYS A 77 -1.29 2.81 -15.62
C LYS A 77 -2.67 2.58 -15.00
N ILE A 78 -3.61 3.46 -15.31
CA ILE A 78 -5.01 3.27 -14.88
C ILE A 78 -5.56 2.03 -15.59
N GLY A 79 -6.02 1.05 -14.80
CA GLY A 79 -6.62 -0.18 -15.28
C GLY A 79 -8.09 -0.01 -15.66
N GLU A 80 -8.66 -1.02 -16.32
CA GLU A 80 -10.10 -1.09 -16.60
C GLU A 80 -10.91 -1.29 -15.31
N TRP A 81 -10.36 -2.03 -14.36
CA TRP A 81 -10.77 -2.04 -12.96
C TRP A 81 -9.66 -1.43 -12.10
N ARG A 82 -10.03 -0.59 -11.13
CA ARG A 82 -9.08 0.12 -10.28
C ARG A 82 -9.57 0.23 -8.85
N PHE A 83 -8.66 0.00 -7.91
CA PHE A 83 -8.77 0.47 -6.54
C PHE A 83 -7.49 1.20 -6.12
N ASP A 84 -7.55 2.52 -5.98
CA ASP A 84 -6.43 3.35 -5.51
C ASP A 84 -6.97 4.43 -4.55
N LYS A 85 -6.38 4.53 -3.35
CA LYS A 85 -6.73 5.57 -2.36
C LYS A 85 -6.54 6.99 -2.90
N ARG A 86 -5.64 7.18 -3.88
CA ARG A 86 -5.42 8.47 -4.55
C ARG A 86 -6.65 8.95 -5.33
N SER A 87 -7.59 8.06 -5.67
CA SER A 87 -8.86 8.44 -6.28
C SER A 87 -9.87 9.02 -5.28
N TYR A 88 -9.54 9.02 -3.99
CA TYR A 88 -10.39 9.41 -2.86
C TYR A 88 -9.62 10.32 -1.88
N GLN A 89 -8.80 11.24 -2.39
CA GLN A 89 -7.97 12.11 -1.53
C GLN A 89 -8.79 13.13 -0.73
N ASP A 90 -9.91 13.56 -1.30
CA ASP A 90 -10.77 14.65 -0.84
C ASP A 90 -12.11 14.16 -0.27
N ARG A 91 -12.35 12.85 -0.29
CA ARG A 91 -13.61 12.23 0.13
C ARG A 91 -13.40 10.78 0.53
N PRO A 92 -14.25 10.20 1.41
CA PRO A 92 -14.19 8.78 1.69
C PRO A 92 -14.44 7.95 0.42
N PRO A 93 -13.84 6.74 0.28
CA PRO A 93 -14.21 5.79 -0.75
C PRO A 93 -15.73 5.51 -0.71
N PRO A 94 -16.42 5.39 -1.87
CA PRO A 94 -17.85 5.12 -1.88
C PRO A 94 -18.15 3.74 -1.29
N ARG A 95 -19.34 3.58 -0.71
CA ARG A 95 -19.87 2.28 -0.30
C ARG A 95 -20.05 1.37 -1.53
N ASN A 96 -20.01 0.06 -1.31
CA ASN A 96 -20.25 -0.96 -2.34
C ASN A 96 -19.31 -0.85 -3.56
N LEU A 97 -18.00 -0.72 -3.32
CA LEU A 97 -16.99 -0.80 -4.36
C LEU A 97 -17.14 -2.09 -5.18
N THR A 98 -16.93 -1.99 -6.49
CA THR A 98 -16.94 -3.15 -7.38
C THR A 98 -15.81 -4.11 -6.99
N LEU A 99 -16.14 -5.39 -6.86
CA LEU A 99 -15.12 -6.41 -6.66
C LEU A 99 -14.22 -6.51 -7.89
N PRO A 100 -12.93 -6.84 -7.71
CA PRO A 100 -12.03 -7.02 -8.83
C PRO A 100 -12.46 -8.16 -9.77
N PRO A 101 -12.05 -8.10 -11.05
CA PRO A 101 -12.39 -9.13 -12.03
C PRO A 101 -11.79 -10.50 -11.68
N PRO A 102 -12.30 -11.59 -12.28
CA PRO A 102 -11.69 -12.91 -12.16
C PRO A 102 -10.21 -12.89 -12.55
N GLY A 103 -9.38 -13.65 -11.81
CA GLY A 103 -7.94 -13.72 -12.03
C GLY A 103 -7.11 -12.74 -11.18
N VAL A 104 -7.75 -11.77 -10.53
CA VAL A 104 -7.08 -10.88 -9.57
C VAL A 104 -6.72 -11.65 -8.28
N PRO A 105 -5.55 -11.40 -7.66
CA PRO A 105 -5.11 -12.13 -6.47
C PRO A 105 -6.08 -12.03 -5.28
N GLU A 106 -6.10 -13.09 -4.47
CA GLU A 106 -6.92 -13.19 -3.24
C GLU A 106 -6.71 -12.01 -2.30
N SER A 107 -5.46 -11.56 -2.17
CA SER A 107 -5.09 -10.46 -1.29
C SER A 107 -5.78 -9.13 -1.67
N VAL A 108 -5.89 -8.83 -2.97
CA VAL A 108 -6.58 -7.65 -3.50
C VAL A 108 -8.10 -7.81 -3.37
N VAL A 109 -8.63 -8.99 -3.69
CA VAL A 109 -10.06 -9.30 -3.50
C VAL A 109 -10.47 -9.09 -2.05
N THR A 110 -9.65 -9.58 -1.12
CA THR A 110 -9.89 -9.46 0.32
C THR A 110 -9.80 -8.02 0.79
N LEU A 111 -8.78 -7.27 0.35
CA LEU A 111 -8.67 -5.85 0.63
C LEU A 111 -9.97 -5.10 0.30
N VAL A 112 -10.49 -5.25 -0.92
CA VAL A 112 -11.71 -4.55 -1.35
C VAL A 112 -12.93 -5.03 -0.56
N LYS A 113 -13.03 -6.33 -0.26
CA LYS A 113 -14.10 -6.86 0.61
C LYS A 113 -14.07 -6.26 2.00
N ARG A 114 -12.88 -6.10 2.61
CA ARG A 114 -12.74 -5.48 3.93
C ARG A 114 -13.10 -4.00 3.92
N VAL A 115 -12.74 -3.28 2.84
CA VAL A 115 -13.19 -1.89 2.66
C VAL A 115 -14.72 -1.84 2.55
N ASN A 116 -15.34 -2.70 1.73
CA ASN A 116 -16.80 -2.77 1.63
C ASN A 116 -17.48 -3.11 2.97
N GLU A 117 -16.94 -4.08 3.71
CA GLU A 117 -17.42 -4.44 5.05
C GLU A 117 -17.35 -3.23 6.00
N ALA A 118 -16.21 -2.53 6.04
CA ALA A 118 -16.05 -1.35 6.88
C ALA A 118 -17.01 -0.23 6.46
N THR A 119 -17.04 0.10 5.17
CA THR A 119 -17.92 1.17 4.65
C THR A 119 -19.39 0.85 4.85
N ALA A 120 -19.80 -0.43 4.92
CA ALA A 120 -21.19 -0.80 5.20
C ALA A 120 -21.58 -0.63 6.68
N ASN A 121 -20.63 -0.90 7.59
CA ASN A 121 -20.93 -1.01 9.03
C ASN A 121 -20.52 0.22 9.85
N LEU A 122 -19.64 1.08 9.34
CA LEU A 122 -19.22 2.28 10.07
C LEU A 122 -20.29 3.39 9.94
N PRO A 123 -20.80 3.93 11.06
CA PRO A 123 -21.72 5.07 11.03
C PRO A 123 -20.98 6.30 10.49
N ARG A 124 -21.72 7.20 9.83
CA ARG A 124 -21.19 8.48 9.32
C ARG A 124 -20.02 8.34 8.33
N TRP A 125 -19.89 7.18 7.67
CA TRP A 125 -18.85 6.95 6.67
C TRP A 125 -18.81 8.03 5.59
N ASP A 126 -19.99 8.48 5.15
CA ASP A 126 -20.15 9.42 4.03
C ASP A 126 -19.90 10.88 4.45
N ASP A 127 -19.85 11.17 5.75
CA ASP A 127 -19.63 12.53 6.26
C ASP A 127 -18.19 13.00 6.00
N GLY A 128 -17.26 12.07 5.74
CA GLY A 128 -15.83 12.37 5.68
C GLY A 128 -15.24 12.68 7.06
N LEU A 129 -13.97 13.11 7.08
CA LEU A 129 -13.31 13.67 8.27
C LEU A 129 -13.70 15.14 8.43
#